data_AF-A0A2H0DRD1-F1
#
_entry.id   AF-A0A2H0DRD1-F1
#
_cell.length_a   1.000
_cell.length_b   1.000
_cell.length_c   1.000
_cell.angle_alpha   90.00
_cell.angle_beta   90.00
_cell.angle_gamma   90.00
#
_symmetry.space_group_name_H-M   'P 1'
#
loop_
_entity.id
_entity.type
_entity.pdbx_description
1 polymer ?
#
loop_
_entity_poly.entity_id
_entity_poly.type
_entity_poly.pdbx_seq_one_letter_code
_entity_poly.pdbx_strand_id
1 'polypeptide(L)'
;MKTATRARIMEIIEKQSGTRPSDLIQALALTPQAIHRHLKSLLGKGLLERRGAGPRVRYFIAGKPQLQQVAGWYGARAAPSESPPDLICETRDSFAGRLPRLTKTGLSEDDQSLVIAAVGEIGNNSFDHNLGSWKDAPGCWYQIQVTGRRLWICIADRGQGILKSLARVDPTIIEAQSALTVAFEKILSGRAPERRGNGLKYVRNIITGSHHRGLACRSGSGLVDYGEFGMECRSELARFPESEGTVTLIVWSLK
;
A
#
# COMPACT_ATOMS: atom_id res chain seq x y z
N MET A 1 -19.92 13.90 24.32
CA MET A 1 -20.80 13.33 23.27
C MET A 1 -20.26 13.63 21.88
N LYS A 2 -19.90 12.60 21.09
CA LYS A 2 -19.82 12.75 19.62
C LYS A 2 -21.24 13.11 19.17
N THR A 3 -21.45 14.27 18.56
CA THR A 3 -22.75 14.56 17.94
C THR A 3 -22.96 13.54 16.82
N ALA A 4 -24.15 12.92 16.74
CA ALA A 4 -24.47 11.89 15.74
C ALA A 4 -24.08 12.31 14.31
N THR A 5 -24.18 13.61 14.01
CA THR A 5 -23.75 14.22 12.74
C THR A 5 -22.27 14.04 12.43
N ARG A 6 -21.35 14.19 13.40
CA ARG A 6 -19.91 14.00 13.15
C ARG A 6 -19.60 12.55 12.81
N ALA A 7 -20.27 11.59 13.45
CA ALA A 7 -20.11 10.18 13.13
C ALA A 7 -20.56 9.87 11.70
N ARG A 8 -21.75 10.37 11.30
CA ARG A 8 -22.25 10.22 9.92
C ARG A 8 -21.34 10.87 8.87
N ILE A 9 -20.77 12.05 9.16
CA ILE A 9 -19.77 12.68 8.27
C ILE A 9 -18.56 11.76 8.07
N MET A 10 -18.01 11.21 9.16
CA MET A 10 -16.86 10.30 9.09
C MET A 10 -17.19 9.04 8.28
N GLU A 11 -18.35 8.43 8.51
CA GLU A 11 -18.82 7.25 7.79
C GLU A 11 -18.95 7.51 6.28
N ILE A 12 -19.53 8.66 5.88
CA ILE A 12 -19.62 9.05 4.46
C ILE A 12 -18.23 9.22 3.85
N ILE A 13 -17.32 9.92 4.55
CA ILE A 13 -15.95 10.15 4.07
C ILE A 13 -15.21 8.83 3.90
N GLU A 14 -15.35 7.91 4.86
CA GLU A 14 -14.72 6.59 4.80
C GLU A 14 -15.26 5.76 3.64
N LYS A 15 -16.59 5.68 3.48
CA LYS A 15 -17.24 4.92 2.39
C LYS A 15 -16.87 5.46 1.01
N GLN A 16 -16.77 6.78 0.87
CA GLN A 16 -16.42 7.43 -0.40
C GLN A 16 -14.92 7.55 -0.64
N SER A 17 -14.09 7.14 0.34
CA SER A 17 -12.63 7.31 0.29
C SER A 17 -12.21 8.76 0.03
N GLY A 18 -12.98 9.70 0.58
CA GLY A 18 -12.83 11.13 0.40
C GLY A 18 -14.06 11.80 -0.20
N THR A 19 -14.42 12.98 0.32
CA THR A 19 -15.64 13.69 -0.11
C THR A 19 -15.44 15.20 -0.22
N ARG A 20 -16.29 15.89 -0.98
CA ARG A 20 -16.34 17.37 -0.99
C ARG A 20 -17.36 17.89 0.02
N PRO A 21 -17.23 19.15 0.48
CA PRO A 21 -18.26 19.79 1.29
C PRO A 21 -19.64 19.77 0.62
N SER A 22 -19.71 19.98 -0.70
CA SER A 22 -20.96 19.93 -1.49
C SER A 22 -21.68 18.59 -1.35
N ASP A 23 -20.92 17.50 -1.39
CA ASP A 23 -21.46 16.14 -1.38
C ASP A 23 -22.01 15.81 0.01
N LEU A 24 -21.35 16.29 1.07
CA LEU A 24 -21.84 16.19 2.45
C LEU A 24 -23.09 17.03 2.70
N ILE A 25 -23.14 18.25 2.13
CA ILE A 25 -24.32 19.12 2.20
C ILE A 25 -25.52 18.40 1.60
N GLN A 26 -25.36 17.82 0.41
CA GLN A 26 -26.40 17.06 -0.27
C GLN A 26 -26.80 15.80 0.51
N ALA A 27 -25.83 15.01 0.97
CA ALA A 27 -26.09 13.73 1.63
C ALA A 27 -26.72 13.86 3.03
N LEU A 28 -26.45 14.96 3.75
CA LEU A 28 -26.93 15.15 5.12
C LEU A 28 -28.06 16.18 5.22
N ALA A 29 -28.43 16.85 4.13
CA ALA A 29 -29.41 17.93 4.09
C ALA A 29 -29.12 19.02 5.16
N LEU A 30 -27.85 19.39 5.32
CA LEU A 30 -27.38 20.40 6.28
C LEU A 30 -26.92 21.67 5.57
N THR A 31 -26.99 22.80 6.27
CA THR A 31 -26.48 24.06 5.72
C THR A 31 -24.96 24.00 5.52
N PRO A 32 -24.41 24.73 4.52
CA PRO A 32 -22.97 24.82 4.32
C PRO A 32 -22.20 25.21 5.59
N GLN A 33 -22.73 26.17 6.36
CA GLN A 33 -22.13 26.65 7.60
C GLN A 33 -22.05 25.55 8.67
N ALA A 34 -23.07 24.70 8.80
CA ALA A 34 -23.06 23.58 9.74
C ALA A 34 -22.00 22.54 9.33
N ILE A 35 -21.93 22.19 8.05
CA ILE A 35 -20.91 21.26 7.53
C ILE A 35 -19.50 21.81 7.76
N HIS A 36 -19.23 23.06 7.41
CA HIS A 36 -17.92 23.67 7.63
C HIS A 36 -17.53 23.72 9.11
N ARG A 37 -18.48 23.96 10.03
CA ARG A 37 -18.23 23.91 11.49
C ARG A 37 -17.81 22.50 11.93
N HIS A 38 -18.50 21.47 11.46
CA HIS A 38 -18.14 20.08 11.79
C HIS A 38 -16.79 19.69 11.19
N LEU A 39 -16.53 20.01 9.92
CA LEU A 39 -15.25 19.74 9.26
C LEU A 39 -14.10 20.46 9.94
N LYS A 40 -14.24 21.75 10.27
CA LYS A 40 -13.22 22.50 11.05
C LYS A 40 -12.94 21.84 12.39
N SER A 41 -13.98 21.39 13.09
CA SER A 41 -13.83 20.70 14.37
C SER A 41 -13.15 19.33 14.24
N LEU A 42 -13.41 18.58 13.16
CA LEU A 42 -12.79 17.28 12.92
C LEU A 42 -11.33 17.42 12.47
N LEU A 43 -11.03 18.41 11.62
CA LEU A 43 -9.67 18.82 11.27
C LEU A 43 -8.87 19.22 12.53
N GLY A 44 -9.45 20.06 13.40
CA GLY A 44 -8.80 20.49 14.63
C GLY A 44 -8.54 19.35 15.64
N LYS A 45 -9.20 18.21 15.46
CA LYS A 45 -8.96 16.97 16.24
C LYS A 45 -8.00 16.00 15.54
N GLY A 46 -7.49 16.34 14.36
CA GLY A 46 -6.63 15.46 13.56
C GLY A 46 -7.36 14.22 13.02
N LEU A 47 -8.69 14.21 12.98
CA LEU A 47 -9.48 13.06 12.49
C LEU A 47 -9.67 13.10 10.98
N LEU A 48 -9.55 14.27 10.39
CA LEU A 48 -9.62 14.50 8.95
C LEU A 48 -8.38 15.21 8.46
N GLU A 49 -8.12 15.04 7.17
CA GLU A 49 -7.18 15.85 6.39
C GLU A 49 -7.89 16.51 5.22
N ARG A 50 -7.38 17.67 4.83
CA ARG A 50 -7.87 18.44 3.69
C ARG A 50 -6.83 18.38 2.57
N ARG A 51 -7.23 17.98 1.36
CA ARG A 51 -6.36 17.97 0.18
C ARG A 51 -6.99 18.77 -0.96
N GLY A 52 -6.14 19.41 -1.76
CA GLY A 52 -6.53 20.31 -2.84
C GLY A 52 -6.84 21.73 -2.38
N ALA A 53 -7.14 22.60 -3.35
CA ALA A 53 -7.42 24.02 -3.14
C ALA A 53 -8.79 24.40 -3.72
N GLY A 54 -9.40 25.44 -3.15
CA GLY A 54 -10.64 26.04 -3.65
C GLY A 54 -11.79 25.04 -3.84
N PRO A 55 -12.70 25.22 -4.81
CA PRO A 55 -13.94 24.45 -4.92
C PRO A 55 -13.75 22.94 -5.15
N ARG A 56 -12.50 22.49 -5.38
CA ARG A 56 -12.14 21.08 -5.56
C ARG A 56 -11.62 20.42 -4.28
N VAL A 57 -11.62 21.13 -3.14
CA VAL A 57 -11.15 20.61 -1.87
C VAL A 57 -11.89 19.33 -1.47
N ARG A 58 -11.11 18.33 -1.04
CA ARG A 58 -11.63 17.06 -0.53
C ARG A 58 -11.13 16.79 0.87
N TYR A 59 -11.97 16.12 1.64
CA TYR A 59 -11.72 15.72 3.02
C TYR A 59 -11.56 14.21 3.08
N PHE A 60 -10.55 13.74 3.79
CA PHE A 60 -10.20 12.32 3.93
C PHE A 60 -10.03 11.96 5.41
N ILE A 61 -10.25 10.70 5.77
CA ILE A 61 -9.91 10.20 7.10
C ILE A 61 -8.38 10.30 7.27
N ALA A 62 -7.94 10.97 8.33
CA ALA A 62 -6.52 11.05 8.64
C ALA A 62 -5.98 9.66 8.97
N GLY A 63 -4.78 9.35 8.49
CA GLY A 63 -4.12 8.06 8.70
C GLY A 63 -4.53 6.97 7.72
N LYS A 64 -5.59 7.16 6.92
CA LYS A 64 -6.06 6.16 5.95
C LYS A 64 -5.46 6.39 4.55
N PRO A 65 -4.83 5.38 3.93
CA PRO A 65 -4.30 5.50 2.58
C PRO A 65 -5.43 5.45 1.53
N GLN A 66 -5.21 6.08 0.38
CA GLN A 66 -6.13 6.02 -0.77
C GLN A 66 -5.64 4.96 -1.75
N LEU A 67 -6.28 3.79 -1.73
CA LEU A 67 -5.83 2.58 -2.46
C LEU A 67 -6.75 2.17 -3.62
N GLN A 68 -7.78 2.97 -3.93
CA GLN A 68 -8.82 2.60 -4.89
C GLN A 68 -8.25 2.44 -6.30
N GLN A 69 -7.34 3.34 -6.71
CA GLN A 69 -6.72 3.28 -8.03
C GLN A 69 -5.84 2.04 -8.19
N VAL A 70 -5.01 1.73 -7.19
CA VAL A 70 -4.15 0.54 -7.23
C VAL A 70 -4.98 -0.75 -7.15
N ALA A 71 -6.05 -0.79 -6.35
CA ALA A 71 -6.93 -1.95 -6.29
C ALA A 71 -7.64 -2.20 -7.63
N GLY A 72 -8.12 -1.14 -8.27
CA GLY A 72 -8.70 -1.19 -9.62
C GLY A 72 -7.68 -1.64 -10.66
N TRP A 73 -6.48 -1.07 -10.64
CA TRP A 73 -5.39 -1.45 -11.55
C TRP A 73 -4.93 -2.90 -11.33
N TYR A 74 -4.79 -3.35 -10.09
CA TYR A 74 -4.33 -4.69 -9.73
C TYR A 74 -5.36 -5.77 -10.11
N GLY A 75 -6.65 -5.49 -9.92
CA GLY A 75 -7.75 -6.41 -10.23
C GLY A 75 -8.29 -6.35 -11.66
N ALA A 76 -7.86 -5.39 -12.47
CA ALA A 76 -8.35 -5.26 -13.84
C ALA A 76 -8.09 -6.55 -14.65
N ARG A 77 -9.00 -6.93 -15.54
CA ARG A 77 -8.83 -8.14 -16.37
C ARG A 77 -7.73 -7.98 -17.42
N ALA A 78 -7.59 -6.77 -17.96
CA ALA A 78 -6.58 -6.36 -18.92
C ALA A 78 -5.89 -5.08 -18.42
N ALA A 79 -4.72 -4.77 -18.98
CA ALA A 79 -4.00 -3.55 -18.71
C ALA A 79 -4.91 -2.33 -19.01
N PRO A 80 -5.08 -1.39 -18.08
CA PRO A 80 -5.87 -0.19 -18.33
C PRO A 80 -5.26 0.60 -19.49
N SER A 81 -6.10 1.07 -20.42
CA SER A 81 -5.68 1.90 -21.56
C SER A 81 -5.02 3.21 -21.12
N GLU A 82 -5.39 3.70 -19.93
CA GLU A 82 -4.77 4.82 -19.26
C GLU A 82 -4.41 4.39 -17.83
N SER A 83 -3.12 4.30 -17.55
CA SER A 83 -2.60 4.14 -16.18
C SER A 83 -1.91 5.44 -15.78
N PRO A 84 -1.98 5.88 -14.50
CA PRO A 84 -1.30 7.10 -14.06
C PRO A 84 0.22 6.91 -14.23
N PRO A 85 0.88 7.60 -15.17
CA PRO A 85 2.28 7.33 -15.51
C PRO A 85 3.22 7.58 -14.31
N ASP A 86 2.83 8.50 -13.42
CA ASP A 86 3.57 8.83 -12.21
C ASP A 86 3.52 7.76 -11.11
N LEU A 87 2.61 6.79 -11.23
CA LEU A 87 2.41 5.71 -10.26
C LEU A 87 2.86 4.34 -10.80
N ILE A 88 3.04 4.20 -12.11
CA ILE A 88 3.59 2.98 -12.71
C ILE A 88 5.09 3.14 -12.96
N CYS A 89 5.85 2.12 -12.59
CA CYS A 89 7.26 1.96 -12.93
C CYS A 89 7.38 0.78 -13.89
N GLU A 90 7.48 1.05 -15.18
CA GLU A 90 7.56 0.01 -16.22
C GLU A 90 8.90 -0.75 -16.16
N THR A 91 9.96 -0.09 -15.68
CA THR A 91 11.31 -0.64 -15.57
C THR A 91 11.86 -0.56 -14.16
N ARG A 92 12.83 -1.42 -13.87
CA ARG A 92 13.58 -1.39 -12.62
C ARG A 92 14.26 -0.04 -12.40
N ASP A 93 14.83 0.56 -13.44
CA ASP A 93 15.51 1.84 -13.34
C ASP A 93 14.53 2.98 -13.02
N SER A 94 13.33 2.96 -13.61
CA SER A 94 12.26 3.89 -13.24
C SER A 94 11.87 3.74 -11.78
N PHE A 95 11.77 2.50 -11.27
CA PHE A 95 11.47 2.25 -9.87
C PHE A 95 12.60 2.73 -8.94
N ALA A 96 13.84 2.33 -9.22
CA ALA A 96 15.03 2.70 -8.45
C ALA A 96 15.22 4.22 -8.40
N GLY A 97 15.01 4.91 -9.52
CA GLY A 97 15.06 6.38 -9.59
C GLY A 97 13.98 7.09 -8.75
N ARG A 98 12.91 6.39 -8.35
CA ARG A 98 11.85 6.94 -7.48
C ARG A 98 12.06 6.64 -6.00
N LEU A 99 12.90 5.68 -5.60
CA LEU A 99 13.20 5.38 -4.19
C LEU A 99 13.70 6.60 -3.40
N PRO A 100 14.55 7.50 -3.95
CA PRO A 100 14.97 8.71 -3.22
C PRO A 100 13.83 9.64 -2.81
N ARG A 101 12.61 9.49 -3.35
CA ARG A 101 11.44 10.26 -2.90
C ARG A 101 11.08 9.97 -1.42
N LEU A 102 11.50 8.81 -0.89
CA LEU A 102 11.31 8.43 0.51
C LEU A 102 12.12 9.30 1.48
N THR A 103 13.18 9.99 1.03
CA THR A 103 13.94 10.89 1.92
C THR A 103 13.18 12.18 2.24
N LYS A 104 12.13 12.50 1.46
CA LYS A 104 11.32 13.72 1.60
C LYS A 104 10.05 13.52 2.43
N THR A 105 9.93 12.42 3.17
CA THR A 105 8.69 12.03 3.87
C THR A 105 8.69 12.33 5.36
N GLY A 106 9.77 12.91 5.90
CA GLY A 106 9.89 13.26 7.32
C GLY A 106 10.30 12.11 8.25
N LEU A 107 10.84 11.02 7.70
CA LEU A 107 11.46 9.95 8.48
C LEU A 107 12.82 10.40 9.05
N SER A 108 13.25 9.81 10.17
CA SER A 108 14.64 9.95 10.63
C SER A 108 15.62 9.29 9.66
N GLU A 109 16.88 9.70 9.65
CA GLU A 109 17.91 9.16 8.74
C GLU A 109 18.03 7.62 8.84
N ASP A 110 18.00 7.07 10.05
CA ASP A 110 17.99 5.63 10.28
C ASP A 110 16.79 4.94 9.62
N ASP A 111 15.59 5.52 9.77
CA ASP A 111 14.36 4.98 9.19
C ASP A 111 14.34 5.15 7.66
N GLN A 112 14.93 6.22 7.13
CA GLN A 112 15.04 6.45 5.68
C GLN A 112 15.84 5.33 5.02
N SER A 113 16.99 4.97 5.58
CA SER A 113 17.83 3.91 5.05
C SER A 113 17.10 2.56 5.07
N LEU A 114 16.41 2.26 6.18
CA LEU A 114 15.67 1.02 6.35
C LEU A 114 14.44 0.93 5.45
N VAL A 115 13.67 2.01 5.29
CA VAL A 115 12.50 2.00 4.41
C VAL A 115 12.93 1.91 2.95
N ILE A 116 14.00 2.58 2.54
CA ILE A 116 14.53 2.48 1.17
C ILE A 116 14.98 1.05 0.88
N ALA A 117 15.69 0.41 1.82
CA ALA A 117 16.08 -0.99 1.69
C ALA A 117 14.86 -1.91 1.58
N ALA A 118 13.87 -1.76 2.48
CA ALA A 118 12.67 -2.60 2.48
C ALA A 118 11.84 -2.43 1.19
N VAL A 119 11.58 -1.20 0.78
CA VAL A 119 10.83 -0.86 -0.45
C VAL A 119 11.60 -1.33 -1.69
N GLY A 120 12.91 -1.14 -1.71
CA GLY A 120 13.80 -1.58 -2.78
C GLY A 120 13.72 -3.09 -3.00
N GLU A 121 13.84 -3.88 -1.93
CA GLU A 121 13.74 -5.34 -2.00
C GLU A 121 12.37 -5.82 -2.49
N ILE A 122 11.27 -5.25 -1.97
CA ILE A 122 9.92 -5.59 -2.44
C ILE A 122 9.75 -5.24 -3.91
N GLY A 123 10.09 -4.02 -4.32
CA GLY A 123 9.88 -3.58 -5.70
C GLY A 123 10.78 -4.28 -6.70
N ASN A 124 12.03 -4.60 -6.34
CA ASN A 124 12.92 -5.35 -7.22
C ASN A 124 12.39 -6.76 -7.52
N ASN A 125 11.72 -7.39 -6.55
CA ASN A 125 11.09 -8.70 -6.76
C ASN A 125 10.00 -8.66 -7.84
N SER A 126 9.27 -7.55 -7.97
CA SER A 126 8.29 -7.35 -9.05
C SER A 126 8.92 -7.37 -10.45
N PHE A 127 10.24 -7.20 -10.58
CA PHE A 127 10.98 -7.30 -11.85
C PHE A 127 11.74 -8.62 -11.97
N ASP A 128 12.46 -9.03 -10.92
CA ASP A 128 13.30 -10.24 -10.93
C ASP A 128 12.51 -11.53 -11.17
N HIS A 129 11.26 -11.60 -10.68
CA HIS A 129 10.43 -12.80 -10.77
C HIS A 129 9.43 -12.78 -11.93
N ASN A 130 9.27 -11.63 -12.59
CA ASN A 130 8.27 -11.44 -13.62
C ASN A 130 8.85 -11.19 -15.02
N LEU A 131 10.18 -11.21 -15.20
CA LEU A 131 10.79 -11.07 -16.52
C LEU A 131 10.22 -12.11 -17.50
N GLY A 132 9.51 -11.65 -18.53
CA GLY A 132 8.81 -12.50 -19.50
C GLY A 132 7.56 -13.20 -18.98
N SER A 133 7.13 -12.92 -17.75
CA SER A 133 5.99 -13.56 -17.06
C SER A 133 4.94 -12.58 -16.55
N TRP A 134 5.00 -11.30 -16.93
CA TRP A 134 3.90 -10.36 -16.74
C TRP A 134 2.71 -10.76 -17.61
N LYS A 135 1.50 -10.60 -17.05
CA LYS A 135 0.27 -10.98 -17.75
C LYS A 135 0.01 -10.11 -18.99
N ASP A 136 0.07 -8.80 -18.83
CA ASP A 136 -0.39 -7.83 -19.83
C ASP A 136 0.37 -6.51 -19.83
N ALA A 137 0.85 -6.04 -18.67
CA ALA A 137 1.68 -4.86 -18.55
C ALA A 137 2.94 -5.16 -17.71
N PRO A 138 4.14 -4.75 -18.20
CA PRO A 138 5.36 -4.89 -17.43
C PRO A 138 5.43 -3.90 -16.26
N GLY A 139 6.26 -4.24 -15.29
CA GLY A 139 6.61 -3.37 -14.18
C GLY A 139 5.68 -3.47 -12.97
N CYS A 140 5.65 -2.40 -12.18
CA CYS A 140 4.89 -2.33 -10.93
C CYS A 140 4.26 -0.97 -10.68
N TRP A 141 3.13 -0.97 -9.97
CA TRP A 141 2.61 0.19 -9.29
C TRP A 141 3.50 0.53 -8.09
N TYR A 142 3.86 1.79 -7.94
CA TYR A 142 4.59 2.32 -6.80
C TYR A 142 4.00 3.67 -6.37
N GLN A 143 3.43 3.70 -5.16
CA GLN A 143 2.79 4.88 -4.61
C GLN A 143 3.22 5.13 -3.17
N ILE A 144 3.49 6.41 -2.87
CA ILE A 144 3.84 6.90 -1.54
C ILE A 144 2.74 7.88 -1.10
N GLN A 145 2.25 7.73 0.14
CA GLN A 145 1.24 8.61 0.72
C GLN A 145 1.60 8.95 2.16
N VAL A 146 1.59 10.23 2.52
CA VAL A 146 1.67 10.68 3.91
C VAL A 146 0.29 11.10 4.39
N THR A 147 -0.17 10.54 5.50
CA THR A 147 -1.49 10.82 6.11
C THR A 147 -1.49 10.43 7.58
N GLY A 148 -2.06 11.26 8.46
CA GLY A 148 -2.22 10.99 9.90
C GLY A 148 -0.93 10.61 10.60
N ARG A 149 0.18 11.30 10.28
CA ARG A 149 1.54 10.97 10.73
C ARG A 149 2.00 9.56 10.37
N ARG A 150 1.51 9.03 9.26
CA ARG A 150 1.95 7.75 8.71
C ARG A 150 2.46 7.94 7.30
N LEU A 151 3.55 7.26 6.99
CA LEU A 151 4.01 7.02 5.64
C LEU A 151 3.48 5.67 5.19
N TRP A 152 2.63 5.69 4.17
CA TRP A 152 2.12 4.51 3.50
C TRP A 152 2.81 4.34 2.16
N ILE A 153 3.26 3.13 1.88
CA ILE A 153 3.88 2.76 0.61
C ILE A 153 3.14 1.54 0.07
N CYS A 154 2.65 1.63 -1.15
CA CYS A 154 2.02 0.52 -1.85
C CYS A 154 2.84 0.16 -3.07
N ILE A 155 3.22 -1.12 -3.15
CA ILE A 155 3.85 -1.72 -4.32
C ILE A 155 2.93 -2.83 -4.81
N ALA A 156 2.59 -2.85 -6.09
CA ALA A 156 1.82 -3.93 -6.67
C ALA A 156 2.32 -4.29 -8.07
N ASP A 157 2.26 -5.55 -8.45
CA ASP A 157 2.53 -6.01 -9.80
C ASP A 157 1.45 -6.96 -10.30
N ARG A 158 1.34 -7.09 -11.62
CA ARG A 158 0.40 -7.99 -12.31
C ARG A 158 1.14 -9.21 -12.88
N GLY A 159 2.16 -9.66 -12.16
CA GLY A 159 3.02 -10.76 -12.53
C GLY A 159 2.48 -12.14 -12.19
N GLN A 160 3.39 -13.11 -12.08
CA GLN A 160 3.04 -14.52 -11.90
C GLN A 160 2.76 -14.91 -10.43
N GLY A 161 3.08 -14.04 -9.48
CA GLY A 161 2.87 -14.29 -8.05
C GLY A 161 3.94 -15.12 -7.36
N ILE A 162 3.81 -15.20 -6.04
CA ILE A 162 4.78 -15.86 -5.16
C ILE A 162 4.63 -17.39 -5.26
N LEU A 163 3.41 -17.92 -5.26
CA LEU A 163 3.18 -19.37 -5.36
C LEU A 163 3.82 -19.96 -6.62
N LYS A 164 3.53 -19.40 -7.79
CA LYS A 164 4.08 -19.88 -9.06
C LYS A 164 5.60 -19.70 -9.15
N SER A 165 6.15 -18.66 -8.50
CA SER A 165 7.59 -18.47 -8.39
C SER A 165 8.25 -19.55 -7.53
N LEU A 166 7.65 -19.90 -6.40
CA LEU A 166 8.18 -20.87 -5.46
C LEU A 166 7.96 -22.31 -5.86
N ALA A 167 6.83 -22.64 -6.49
CA ALA A 167 6.52 -23.99 -6.97
C ALA A 167 7.55 -24.52 -7.99
N ARG A 168 8.26 -23.62 -8.70
CA ARG A 168 9.39 -23.99 -9.59
C ARG A 168 10.62 -24.46 -8.82
N VAL A 169 10.81 -23.98 -7.59
CA VAL A 169 11.95 -24.27 -6.73
C VAL A 169 11.62 -25.42 -5.77
N ASP A 170 10.40 -25.43 -5.24
CA ASP A 170 9.87 -26.46 -4.35
C ASP A 170 8.43 -26.79 -4.77
N PRO A 171 8.23 -27.85 -5.59
CA PRO A 171 6.92 -28.28 -6.06
C PRO A 171 5.96 -28.74 -4.95
N THR A 172 6.44 -28.93 -3.72
CA THR A 172 5.57 -29.31 -2.59
C THR A 172 4.75 -28.13 -2.08
N ILE A 173 5.13 -26.90 -2.45
CA ILE A 173 4.38 -25.68 -2.13
C ILE A 173 3.23 -25.52 -3.12
N ILE A 174 2.05 -25.98 -2.73
CA ILE A 174 0.84 -25.97 -3.57
C ILE A 174 -0.18 -24.89 -3.18
N GLU A 175 -0.03 -24.27 -2.00
CA GLU A 175 -0.98 -23.28 -1.48
C GLU A 175 -0.39 -21.88 -1.38
N ALA A 176 -1.17 -20.86 -1.74
CA ALA A 176 -0.74 -19.46 -1.77
C ALA A 176 -0.33 -18.93 -0.38
N GLN A 177 -1.06 -19.33 0.67
CA GLN A 177 -0.72 -18.94 2.04
C GLN A 177 0.62 -19.54 2.49
N SER A 178 0.83 -20.83 2.23
CA SER A 178 2.10 -21.53 2.50
C SER A 178 3.26 -20.86 1.75
N ALA A 179 3.06 -20.53 0.47
CA ALA A 179 4.07 -19.86 -0.34
C ALA A 179 4.49 -18.50 0.26
N LEU A 180 3.54 -17.68 0.71
CA LEU A 180 3.86 -16.41 1.36
C LEU A 180 4.64 -16.60 2.67
N THR A 181 4.19 -17.51 3.53
CA THR A 181 4.89 -17.81 4.79
C THR A 181 6.31 -18.28 4.51
N VAL A 182 6.51 -19.20 3.56
CA VAL A 182 7.83 -19.66 3.15
C VAL A 182 8.69 -18.51 2.63
N ALA A 183 8.13 -17.65 1.77
CA ALA A 183 8.86 -16.53 1.17
C ALA A 183 9.40 -15.54 2.22
N PHE A 184 8.63 -15.25 3.26
CA PHE A 184 8.99 -14.28 4.30
C PHE A 184 9.76 -14.89 5.49
N GLU A 185 9.77 -16.21 5.68
CA GLU A 185 10.35 -16.84 6.88
C GLU A 185 11.54 -17.75 6.61
N LYS A 186 11.53 -18.48 5.48
CA LYS A 186 12.56 -19.46 5.16
C LYS A 186 13.64 -18.85 4.28
N ILE A 187 14.86 -19.35 4.46
CA ILE A 187 15.95 -19.09 3.50
C ILE A 187 15.80 -20.15 2.41
N LEU A 188 15.49 -19.72 1.19
CA LEU A 188 15.46 -20.61 0.04
C LEU A 188 16.82 -20.54 -0.66
N SER A 189 17.75 -21.40 -0.27
CA SER A 189 19.14 -21.45 -0.78
C SER A 189 19.26 -22.18 -2.13
N GLY A 190 18.33 -21.96 -3.06
CA GLY A 190 18.26 -22.70 -4.32
C GLY A 190 19.10 -22.14 -5.47
N ARG A 191 19.87 -21.06 -5.26
CA ARG A 191 20.69 -20.42 -6.32
C ARG A 191 22.14 -20.24 -5.89
N ALA A 192 22.93 -21.30 -5.79
CA ALA A 192 24.38 -21.13 -5.83
C ALA A 192 24.78 -20.62 -7.24
N PRO A 193 25.57 -19.54 -7.39
CA PRO A 193 26.45 -18.91 -6.41
C PRO A 193 25.94 -17.58 -5.81
N GLU A 194 24.70 -17.16 -6.04
CA GLU A 194 24.17 -15.89 -5.54
C GLU A 194 23.46 -16.05 -4.19
N ARG A 195 23.76 -15.19 -3.22
CA ARG A 195 22.98 -15.02 -1.97
C ARG A 195 21.56 -14.45 -2.23
N ARG A 196 20.93 -14.73 -3.37
CA ARG A 196 19.55 -14.35 -3.69
C ARG A 196 18.60 -15.43 -3.15
N GLY A 197 17.69 -15.04 -2.26
CA GLY A 197 16.78 -15.94 -1.55
C GLY A 197 16.43 -15.51 -0.11
N ASN A 198 16.92 -14.34 0.33
CA ASN A 198 16.68 -13.81 1.68
C ASN A 198 15.97 -12.43 1.70
N GLY A 199 15.62 -11.87 0.53
CA GLY A 199 15.12 -10.49 0.42
C GLY A 199 13.87 -10.24 1.27
N LEU A 200 12.83 -11.07 1.11
CA LEU A 200 11.57 -10.91 1.87
C LEU A 200 11.73 -11.20 3.37
N LYS A 201 12.60 -12.13 3.75
CA LYS A 201 12.96 -12.37 5.16
C LYS A 201 13.72 -11.18 5.76
N TYR A 202 14.61 -10.55 5.01
CA TYR A 202 15.28 -9.32 5.41
C TYR A 202 14.28 -8.17 5.58
N VAL A 203 13.34 -8.00 4.64
CA VAL A 203 12.23 -7.03 4.78
C VAL A 203 11.44 -7.29 6.06
N ARG A 204 11.03 -8.54 6.32
CA ARG A 204 10.33 -8.91 7.55
C ARG A 204 11.11 -8.47 8.79
N ASN A 205 12.41 -8.73 8.84
CA ASN A 205 13.26 -8.36 9.98
C ASN A 205 13.33 -6.84 10.18
N ILE A 206 13.39 -6.04 9.10
CA ILE A 206 13.29 -4.57 9.19
C ILE A 206 11.96 -4.15 9.83
N ILE A 207 10.86 -4.74 9.36
CA ILE A 207 9.51 -4.39 9.82
C ILE A 207 9.32 -4.77 11.29
N THR A 208 9.73 -5.98 11.69
CA THR A 208 9.55 -6.46 13.07
C THR A 208 10.61 -5.93 14.04
N GLY A 209 11.67 -5.29 13.54
CA GLY A 209 12.73 -4.71 14.35
C GLY A 209 12.34 -3.43 15.10
N SER A 210 11.12 -2.92 14.91
CA SER A 210 10.63 -1.75 15.65
C SER A 210 9.11 -1.69 15.76
N HIS A 211 8.63 -0.89 16.71
CA HIS A 211 7.22 -0.75 17.09
C HIS A 211 6.44 0.23 16.20
N HIS A 212 7.10 1.06 15.41
CA HIS A 212 6.43 2.07 14.58
C HIS A 212 6.31 1.67 13.12
N ARG A 213 6.27 0.37 12.81
CA ARG A 213 6.32 -0.18 11.45
C ARG A 213 5.30 -1.28 11.26
N GLY A 214 4.87 -1.47 10.01
CA GLY A 214 4.03 -2.60 9.65
C GLY A 214 4.06 -2.90 8.16
N LEU A 215 3.71 -4.12 7.82
CA LEU A 215 3.63 -4.61 6.45
C LEU A 215 2.49 -5.61 6.34
N ALA A 216 1.78 -5.60 5.21
CA ALA A 216 1.00 -6.74 4.76
C ALA A 216 1.30 -7.02 3.29
N CYS A 217 1.26 -8.28 2.90
CA CYS A 217 1.49 -8.71 1.52
C CYS A 217 0.45 -9.75 1.11
N ARG A 218 -0.13 -9.56 -0.09
CA ARG A 218 -1.07 -10.47 -0.72
C ARG A 218 -0.51 -10.98 -2.05
N SER A 219 -0.69 -12.27 -2.31
CA SER A 219 -0.46 -12.88 -3.61
C SER A 219 -1.40 -14.07 -3.78
N GLY A 220 -2.21 -14.09 -4.84
CA GLY A 220 -3.34 -15.00 -4.96
C GLY A 220 -4.32 -14.84 -3.78
N SER A 221 -4.71 -15.99 -3.20
CA SER A 221 -5.57 -16.06 -2.01
C SER A 221 -4.80 -15.91 -0.68
N GLY A 222 -3.46 -15.90 -0.73
CA GLY A 222 -2.63 -15.78 0.47
C GLY A 222 -2.53 -14.33 0.96
N LEU A 223 -2.48 -14.14 2.28
CA LEU A 223 -2.28 -12.84 2.92
C LEU A 223 -1.45 -13.02 4.21
N VAL A 224 -0.36 -12.26 4.32
CA VAL A 224 0.49 -12.19 5.51
C VAL A 224 0.62 -10.77 6.01
N ASP A 225 0.93 -10.61 7.30
CA ASP A 225 1.20 -9.33 7.91
C ASP A 225 2.26 -9.44 9.01
N TYR A 226 3.01 -8.35 9.21
CA TYR A 226 4.14 -8.28 10.12
C TYR A 226 4.27 -6.88 10.74
N GLY A 227 4.87 -6.80 11.93
CA GLY A 227 5.07 -5.55 12.67
C GLY A 227 3.81 -5.07 13.39
N GLU A 228 3.95 -4.01 14.19
CA GLU A 228 2.87 -3.46 15.02
C GLU A 228 1.67 -2.98 14.18
N PHE A 229 1.94 -2.40 13.01
CA PHE A 229 0.89 -1.95 12.10
C PHE A 229 0.53 -2.98 11.02
N GLY A 230 1.01 -4.22 11.12
CA GLY A 230 0.73 -5.29 10.14
C GLY A 230 -0.76 -5.54 9.97
N MET A 231 -1.50 -5.68 11.07
CA MET A 231 -2.95 -5.87 11.06
C MET A 231 -3.71 -4.71 10.41
N GLU A 232 -3.19 -3.49 10.51
CA GLU A 232 -3.78 -2.34 9.84
C GLU A 232 -3.58 -2.42 8.33
N CYS A 233 -2.36 -2.74 7.89
CA CYS A 233 -2.09 -3.01 6.47
C CYS A 233 -2.96 -4.16 5.95
N ARG A 234 -3.13 -5.23 6.73
CA ARG A 234 -3.96 -6.39 6.40
C ARG A 234 -5.40 -6.01 6.15
N SER A 235 -5.97 -5.16 7.00
CA SER A 235 -7.35 -4.68 6.88
C SER A 235 -7.59 -3.90 5.58
N GLU A 236 -6.62 -3.07 5.18
CA GLU A 236 -6.69 -2.36 3.90
C GLU A 236 -6.54 -3.30 2.70
N LEU A 237 -5.61 -4.27 2.76
CA LEU A 237 -5.40 -5.25 1.68
C LEU A 237 -6.49 -6.31 1.56
N ALA A 238 -7.24 -6.60 2.63
CA ALA A 238 -8.36 -7.53 2.59
C ALA A 238 -9.43 -7.11 1.56
N ARG A 239 -9.52 -5.81 1.28
CA ARG A 239 -10.46 -5.21 0.31
C ARG A 239 -9.98 -5.32 -1.14
N PHE A 240 -8.73 -5.73 -1.37
CA PHE A 240 -8.21 -5.91 -2.72
C PHE A 240 -8.81 -7.16 -3.36
N PRO A 241 -9.02 -7.17 -4.67
CA PRO A 241 -9.38 -8.37 -5.39
C PRO A 241 -8.23 -9.38 -5.34
N GLU A 242 -8.56 -10.66 -5.44
CA GLU A 242 -7.55 -11.70 -5.65
C GLU A 242 -7.03 -11.61 -7.09
N SER A 243 -5.71 -11.74 -7.24
CA SER A 243 -5.01 -11.71 -8.53
C SER A 243 -3.71 -12.50 -8.38
N GLU A 244 -3.20 -13.02 -9.49
CA GLU A 244 -1.97 -13.82 -9.51
C GLU A 244 -0.74 -13.03 -9.04
N GLY A 245 -0.70 -11.73 -9.31
CA GLY A 245 0.43 -10.87 -8.95
C GLY A 245 0.65 -10.70 -7.45
N THR A 246 1.34 -9.62 -7.08
CA THR A 246 1.56 -9.27 -5.67
C THR A 246 1.06 -7.87 -5.37
N VAL A 247 0.57 -7.65 -4.16
CA VAL A 247 0.39 -6.32 -3.59
C VAL A 247 0.92 -6.31 -2.17
N THR A 248 1.84 -5.38 -1.90
CA THR A 248 2.44 -5.17 -0.59
C THR A 248 2.12 -3.74 -0.13
N LEU A 249 1.60 -3.63 1.08
CA LEU A 249 1.35 -2.37 1.76
C LEU A 249 2.28 -2.28 2.96
N ILE A 250 3.01 -1.19 3.02
CA ILE A 250 4.02 -0.91 4.04
C ILE A 250 3.61 0.38 4.73
N VAL A 251 3.74 0.42 6.06
CA VAL A 251 3.46 1.63 6.85
C VAL A 251 4.55 1.90 7.88
N TRP A 252 4.90 3.18 8.00
CA TRP A 252 5.79 3.72 9.03
C TRP A 252 5.09 4.85 9.76
N SER A 253 5.25 4.92 11.08
CA SER A 253 4.92 6.15 11.81
C SER A 253 5.95 7.24 11.52
N LEU A 254 5.49 8.47 11.39
CA LEU A 254 6.29 9.68 11.33
C LEU A 254 6.31 10.33 12.72
N LYS A 255 7.45 10.92 13.09
CA LYS A 255 7.60 11.66 14.35
C LYS A 255 6.79 12.96 14.33
#